data_AF-A0A370KHV8-F1
#
_entry.id   AF-A0A370KHV8-F1
#
_cell.length_a   1.000
_cell.length_b   1.000
_cell.length_c   1.000
_cell.angle_alpha   90.00
_cell.angle_beta   90.00
_cell.angle_gamma   90.00
#
_symmetry.space_group_name_H-M   'P 1'
#
loop_
_entity.id
_entity.type
_entity.pdbx_description
1 polymer ?
#
loop_
_entity_poly.entity_id
_entity_poly.type
_entity_poly.pdbx_seq_one_letter_code
_entity_poly.pdbx_strand_id
1 'polypeptide(L)' 'MTRDENLSAAIIELANSKAERGTPVSLLDIGPSLVVERAFTQDEVVNALHALQADGVIRLLEGNRVLVLL' A
#
# COMPACT_ATOMS: atom_id res chain seq x y z
N MET A 1 -10.81 14.65 3.63
CA MET A 1 -9.76 13.76 3.14
C MET A 1 -9.82 13.74 1.63
N THR A 2 -8.68 13.93 0.97
CA THR A 2 -8.57 13.83 -0.49
C THR A 2 -8.58 12.36 -0.92
N ARG A 3 -8.77 12.09 -2.22
CA ARG A 3 -8.74 10.73 -2.77
C ARG A 3 -7.39 10.04 -2.51
N ASP A 4 -6.30 10.79 -2.56
CA ASP A 4 -4.93 10.31 -2.34
C ASP A 4 -4.67 9.96 -0.87
N GLU A 5 -5.19 10.77 0.06
CA GLU A 5 -5.14 10.48 1.49
C GLU A 5 -5.91 9.19 1.82
N ASN A 6 -7.08 8.99 1.19
CA ASN A 6 -7.88 7.77 1.36
C ASN A 6 -7.16 6.53 0.81
N LEU A 7 -6.48 6.66 -0.33
CA LEU A 7 -5.70 5.56 -0.92
C LEU A 7 -4.50 5.19 -0.04
N SER A 8 -3.75 6.19 0.40
CA SER A 8 -2.60 5.99 1.29
C SER A 8 -3.00 5.27 2.58
N ALA A 9 -4.10 5.68 3.20
CA ALA A 9 -4.67 5.02 4.36
C ALA A 9 -5.11 3.57 4.05
N ALA A 10 -5.76 3.32 2.91
CA ALA A 10 -6.20 1.99 2.50
C ALA A 10 -5.03 1.02 2.28
N ILE A 11 -3.92 1.48 1.70
CA ILE A 11 -2.70 0.67 1.53
C ILE A 11 -2.17 0.21 2.89
N ILE A 12 -2.05 1.13 3.85
CA ILE A 12 -1.53 0.85 5.20
C ILE A 12 -2.47 -0.08 5.96
N GLU A 13 -3.78 0.20 5.91
CA GLU A 13 -4.83 -0.62 6.52
C GLU A 13 -4.76 -2.07 6.00
N LEU A 14 -4.74 -2.26 4.69
CA LEU A 14 -4.69 -3.58 4.07
C LEU A 14 -3.39 -4.31 4.39
N ALA A 15 -2.23 -3.65 4.29
CA ALA A 15 -0.95 -4.26 4.63
C ALA A 15 -0.92 -4.74 6.10
N ASN A 16 -1.36 -3.90 7.04
CA ASN A 16 -1.41 -4.25 8.46
C ASN A 16 -2.44 -5.34 8.78
N SER A 17 -3.46 -5.54 7.93
CA SER A 17 -4.43 -6.64 8.09
C SER A 17 -3.88 -8.00 7.66
N LYS A 18 -2.83 -8.03 6.83
CA LYS A 18 -2.28 -9.26 6.25
C LYS A 18 -1.14 -9.86 7.08
N ALA A 19 -0.40 -9.03 7.80
CA ALA A 19 0.72 -9.48 8.62
C ALA A 19 0.95 -8.56 9.81
N GLU A 20 1.72 -9.04 10.78
CA GLU A 20 2.19 -8.23 11.91
C GLU A 20 3.05 -7.05 11.42
N ARG A 21 2.99 -5.93 12.17
CA ARG A 21 3.83 -4.76 11.88
C ARG A 21 5.30 -5.16 11.82
N GLY A 22 6.03 -4.61 10.86
CA GLY A 22 7.42 -5.00 10.62
C GLY A 22 7.60 -6.25 9.74
N THR A 23 6.51 -6.89 9.32
CA THR A 23 6.56 -8.03 8.38
C THR A 23 6.26 -7.56 6.95
N PRO A 24 7.10 -7.91 5.95
CA PRO A 24 6.79 -7.63 4.55
C PRO A 24 5.54 -8.36 4.06
N VAL A 25 4.68 -7.67 3.32
CA VAL A 25 3.46 -8.19 2.70
C VAL A 25 3.57 -8.14 1.18
N SER A 26 3.03 -9.13 0.49
CA SER A 26 2.95 -9.12 -0.98
C SER A 26 1.92 -8.09 -1.46
N LEU A 27 2.32 -7.22 -2.37
CA LEU A 27 1.43 -6.32 -3.09
C LEU A 27 0.37 -7.09 -3.91
N LEU A 28 0.64 -8.34 -4.28
CA LEU A 28 -0.35 -9.19 -4.95
C LEU A 28 -1.49 -9.61 -4.02
N ASP A 29 -1.28 -9.58 -2.70
CA ASP A 29 -2.30 -9.95 -1.71
C ASP A 29 -3.24 -8.78 -1.35
N ILE A 30 -2.83 -7.54 -1.64
CA ILE A 30 -3.59 -6.32 -1.32
C ILE A 30 -4.01 -5.52 -2.56
N GLY A 31 -3.26 -5.63 -3.66
CA GLY A 31 -3.50 -4.92 -4.92
C GLY A 31 -4.90 -5.17 -5.51
N PRO A 32 -5.40 -6.41 -5.57
CA PRO A 32 -6.75 -6.68 -6.04
C PRO A 32 -7.83 -5.95 -5.24
N SER A 33 -7.72 -5.88 -3.91
CA SER A 33 -8.69 -5.15 -3.08
C SER A 33 -8.64 -3.64 -3.31
N LEU A 34 -7.46 -3.07 -3.56
CA LEU A 34 -7.33 -1.65 -3.90
C LEU A 34 -7.99 -1.33 -5.25
N VAL A 35 -7.76 -2.16 -6.27
CA VAL A 35 -8.22 -1.89 -7.63
C VAL A 35 -9.68 -2.30 -7.85
N VAL A 36 -10.04 -3.52 -7.43
CA VAL A 36 -11.35 -4.11 -7.72
C VAL A 36 -12.40 -3.68 -6.69
N GLU A 37 -12.08 -3.76 -5.40
CA GLU A 37 -13.06 -3.47 -4.34
C GLU A 37 -13.15 -1.97 -4.04
N ARG A 38 -12.01 -1.26 -4.04
CA ARG A 38 -11.96 0.18 -3.72
C ARG A 38 -11.86 1.10 -4.95
N ALA A 39 -11.90 0.54 -6.16
CA ALA A 39 -11.97 1.27 -7.43
C ALA A 39 -10.85 2.32 -7.62
N PHE A 40 -9.65 2.02 -7.12
CA PHE A 40 -8.44 2.76 -7.48
C PHE A 40 -7.87 2.24 -8.79
N THR A 41 -7.29 3.11 -9.59
CA THR A 41 -6.53 2.69 -10.77
C THR A 41 -5.17 2.14 -10.33
N GLN A 42 -4.57 1.32 -11.18
CA GLN A 42 -3.22 0.81 -10.93
C GLN A 42 -2.21 1.97 -10.82
N ASP A 43 -2.34 3.01 -11.65
CA ASP A 43 -1.45 4.17 -11.62
C ASP A 43 -1.59 4.96 -10.32
N GLU A 44 -2.82 5.16 -9.83
CA GLU A 44 -3.06 5.76 -8.51
C GLU A 44 -2.35 4.97 -7.40
N VAL A 45 -2.49 3.64 -7.40
CA VAL A 45 -1.86 2.76 -6.40
C VAL A 45 -0.35 2.85 -6.47
N VAL A 46 0.25 2.79 -7.66
CA VAL A 46 1.70 2.87 -7.86
C VAL A 46 2.24 4.22 -7.41
N ASN A 47 1.57 5.32 -7.79
CA ASN A 47 1.97 6.67 -7.37
C ASN A 47 1.88 6.83 -5.85
N ALA A 48 0.83 6.33 -5.22
CA ALA A 48 0.68 6.36 -3.77
C ALA A 48 1.75 5.54 -3.05
N LEU A 49 2.12 4.35 -3.56
CA LEU A 49 3.21 3.55 -3.02
C LEU A 49 4.55 4.31 -3.08
N HIS A 50 4.84 4.99 -4.18
CA HIS A 50 6.05 5.80 -4.30
C HIS A 50 6.04 7.03 -3.39
N ALA A 51 4.90 7.71 -3.23
CA ALA A 51 4.75 8.82 -2.31
C ALA A 51 4.98 8.37 -0.85
N LEU A 52 4.32 7.30 -0.42
CA LEU A 52 4.50 6.72 0.92
C LEU A 52 5.94 6.28 1.19
N GLN A 53 6.65 5.76 0.17
CA GLN A 53 8.06 5.43 0.30
C GLN A 53 8.93 6.69 0.43
N ALA A 54 8.66 7.73 -0.36
CA ALA A 54 9.38 9.00 -0.29
C ALA A 54 9.20 9.67 1.09
N ASP A 55 8.01 9.53 1.68
CA ASP A 55 7.68 10.02 3.02
C ASP A 55 8.23 9.14 4.15
N GLY A 56 8.89 8.02 3.83
CA GLY A 56 9.47 7.10 4.82
C GLY A 56 8.45 6.28 5.61
N VAL A 57 7.19 6.22 5.13
CA VAL A 57 6.09 5.49 5.78
C VAL A 57 6.17 3.99 5.49
N ILE A 58 6.60 3.64 4.29
CA ILE A 58 6.79 2.25 3.85
C ILE A 58 8.17 2.07 3.22
N ARG A 59 8.56 0.80 3.05
CA ARG A 59 9.67 0.39 2.20
C ARG A 59 9.17 -0.62 1.17
N LEU A 60 9.33 -0.30 -0.11
CA LEU A 60 9.14 -1.28 -1.17
C LEU A 60 10.38 -2.19 -1.23
N LEU A 61 10.13 -3.47 -1.33
CA LEU A 61 11.14 -4.53 -1.36
C LEU A 61 11.01 -5.30 -2.68
N GLU A 62 12.06 -6.02 -3.04
CA GLU A 62 12.05 -6.90 -4.20
C GLU A 62 10.92 -7.95 -4.13
N GLY A 63 10.50 -8.44 -5.31
CA GLY A 63 9.46 -9.46 -5.40
C GLY A 63 8.06 -8.96 -5.07
N ASN A 64 7.74 -7.70 -5.40
CA ASN A 64 6.44 -7.05 -5.16
C ASN A 64 6.02 -7.06 -3.69
N ARG A 65 6.92 -6.70 -2.79
CA ARG A 65 6.63 -6.67 -1.35
C ARG A 65 6.69 -5.25 -0.80
N VAL A 66 5.89 -5.00 0.23
CA VAL A 66 5.86 -3.75 0.97
C VAL A 66 6.02 -4.02 2.47
N LEU A 67 6.85 -3.22 3.12
CA LEU A 67 7.02 -3.22 4.57
C LEU A 67 6.50 -1.89 5.11
N VAL A 68 5.54 -1.92 6.02
CA VAL A 68 5.07 -0.71 6.73
C VAL A 68 6.05 -0.40 7.86
N LEU A 69 6.56 0.84 7.91
CA LEU A 69 7.55 1.29 8.89
C LEU A 69 6.94 2.02 10.09
N LEU A 70 5.70 2.47 9.97
CA LEU A 70 4.95 3.15 11.02
C LEU A 70 4.28 2.16 11.98
#